data_AF-A0A7C6Q5U1-F1
#
_entry.id   AF-A0A7C6Q5U1-F1
#
_cell.length_a   1.000
_cell.length_b   1.000
_cell.length_c   1.000
_cell.angle_alpha   90.00
_cell.angle_beta   90.00
_cell.angle_gamma   90.00
#
_symmetry.space_group_name_H-M   'P 1'
#
loop_
_entity.id
_entity.type
_entity.pdbx_description
1 polymer ?
#
loop_
_entity_poly.entity_id
_entity_poly.type
_entity_poly.pdbx_seq_one_letter_code
_entity_poly.pdbx_strand_id
1 'polypeptide(L)'
;MKDFIRHQIEKQSVSFTVENFLGLSDTENSLVVIEISLVDYTLTDIARIVESNNARIMNLFVLPVADGNTLIISIKLNLLDVSPVLMSLERFNYKVLHYEMKEGVVTETHK
;
A
#
# COMPACT_ATOMS: atom_id res chain seq x y z
N MET A 1 9.38 -27.24 -15.62
CA MET A 1 9.11 -25.84 -16.04
C MET A 1 7.61 -25.53 -16.09
N LYS A 2 6.78 -26.36 -16.75
CA LYS A 2 5.32 -26.27 -16.65
C LYS A 2 4.80 -26.35 -15.21
N ASP A 3 5.37 -27.21 -14.37
CA ASP A 3 4.97 -27.32 -12.96
C ASP A 3 5.44 -26.15 -12.09
N PHE A 4 6.54 -25.49 -12.45
CA PHE A 4 6.98 -24.25 -11.79
C PHE A 4 6.08 -23.08 -12.16
N ILE A 5 5.69 -22.96 -13.44
CA ILE A 5 4.71 -21.97 -13.89
C ILE A 5 3.33 -22.27 -13.29
N ARG A 6 2.91 -23.53 -13.20
CA ARG A 6 1.65 -23.93 -12.58
C ARG A 6 1.66 -23.68 -11.07
N HIS A 7 2.78 -23.90 -10.39
CA HIS A 7 2.98 -23.56 -8.98
C HIS A 7 3.04 -22.05 -8.74
N GLN A 8 3.60 -21.28 -9.69
CA GLN A 8 3.54 -19.82 -9.68
C GLN A 8 2.12 -19.30 -9.96
N ILE A 9 1.36 -19.95 -10.85
CA ILE A 9 -0.05 -19.63 -11.15
C ILE A 9 -0.96 -20.03 -9.97
N GLU A 10 -0.72 -21.15 -9.30
CA GLU A 10 -1.45 -21.59 -8.09
C GLU A 10 -1.17 -20.68 -6.88
N LYS A 11 0.05 -20.13 -6.77
CA LYS A 11 0.36 -19.04 -5.82
C LYS A 11 -0.21 -17.69 -6.26
N GLN A 12 -0.47 -17.48 -7.55
CA GLN A 12 -1.07 -16.25 -8.10
C GLN A 12 -2.60 -16.28 -8.14
N SER A 13 -3.24 -17.43 -7.95
CA SER A 13 -4.57 -17.50 -7.33
C SER A 13 -4.43 -17.22 -5.82
N VAL A 14 -3.88 -16.05 -5.49
CA VAL A 14 -4.10 -15.46 -4.18
C VAL A 14 -5.61 -15.31 -4.11
N SER A 15 -6.28 -16.09 -3.27
CA SER A 15 -7.57 -15.67 -2.76
C SER A 15 -7.33 -14.25 -2.26
N PHE A 16 -7.85 -13.24 -2.99
CA PHE A 16 -7.75 -11.83 -2.63
C PHE A 16 -8.56 -11.65 -1.34
N THR A 17 -8.03 -12.17 -0.24
CA THR A 17 -8.59 -11.99 1.07
C THR A 17 -8.37 -10.53 1.43
N VAL A 18 -9.33 -9.96 2.15
CA VAL A 18 -9.22 -8.60 2.68
C VAL A 18 -7.94 -8.46 3.51
N GLU A 19 -7.53 -9.52 4.23
CA GLU A 19 -6.29 -9.54 5.00
C GLU A 19 -5.03 -9.37 4.15
N ASN A 20 -4.93 -10.09 3.03
CA ASN A 20 -3.81 -9.97 2.10
C ASN A 20 -3.81 -8.59 1.45
N PHE A 21 -4.97 -8.11 1.01
CA PHE A 21 -5.12 -6.79 0.41
C PHE A 21 -4.73 -5.66 1.38
N LEU A 22 -5.18 -5.75 2.64
CA LEU A 22 -4.81 -4.81 3.70
C LEU A 22 -3.36 -5.02 4.19
N GLY A 23 -2.66 -6.07 3.76
CA GLY A 23 -1.26 -6.30 4.15
C GLY A 23 -1.06 -6.56 5.65
N LEU A 24 -2.06 -7.19 6.30
CA LEU A 24 -2.10 -7.46 7.75
C LEU A 24 -1.05 -8.50 8.22
N SER A 25 -0.13 -8.95 7.36
CA SER A 25 0.96 -9.86 7.71
C SER A 25 2.24 -9.10 8.11
N ASP A 26 2.69 -9.32 9.35
CA ASP A 26 3.95 -8.87 9.99
C ASP A 26 4.19 -7.34 10.16
N THR A 27 4.69 -6.99 11.35
CA THR A 27 4.14 -5.95 12.25
C THR A 27 5.04 -4.74 12.56
N GLU A 28 5.70 -4.12 11.59
CA GLU A 28 6.46 -2.86 11.84
C GLU A 28 6.32 -1.79 10.74
N ASN A 29 5.31 -1.90 9.88
CA ASN A 29 5.12 -1.04 8.72
C ASN A 29 3.74 -0.35 8.77
N SER A 30 3.62 0.78 8.09
CA SER A 30 2.35 1.51 7.94
C SER A 30 1.63 1.10 6.65
N LEU A 31 0.34 1.39 6.62
CA LEU A 31 -0.54 1.10 5.50
C LEU A 31 -1.30 2.36 5.09
N VAL A 32 -1.46 2.58 3.79
CA VAL A 32 -2.39 3.57 3.25
C VAL A 32 -3.22 2.90 2.16
N VAL A 33 -4.52 3.12 2.19
CA VAL A 33 -5.45 2.70 1.16
C VAL A 33 -6.05 3.92 0.49
N ILE A 34 -5.91 4.02 -0.83
CA ILE A 34 -6.40 5.13 -1.64
C ILE A 34 -7.38 4.64 -2.71
N GLU A 35 -8.26 5.53 -3.15
CA GLU A 35 -9.13 5.36 -4.30
C GLU A 35 -8.65 6.29 -5.42
N ILE A 36 -8.60 5.78 -6.64
CA ILE A 36 -8.23 6.56 -7.83
C ILE A 36 -9.01 6.06 -9.05
N SER A 37 -9.36 6.95 -9.97
CA SER A 37 -9.93 6.52 -11.24
C SER A 37 -8.88 5.76 -12.06
N LEU A 38 -9.32 4.73 -12.80
CA LEU A 38 -8.46 3.94 -13.68
C LEU A 38 -7.70 4.81 -14.69
N VAL A 39 -8.30 5.91 -15.17
CA VAL A 39 -7.67 6.81 -16.15
C VAL A 39 -6.60 7.72 -15.54
N ASP A 40 -6.69 8.00 -14.25
CA ASP A 40 -5.76 8.86 -13.53
C ASP A 40 -4.63 8.05 -12.87
N TYR A 41 -4.75 6.73 -12.85
CA TYR A 41 -3.78 5.86 -12.21
C TYR A 41 -2.45 5.83 -12.95
N THR A 42 -1.40 6.32 -12.28
CA THR A 42 -0.02 5.98 -12.61
C THR A 42 0.72 5.53 -11.34
N LEU A 43 1.36 4.36 -11.42
CA LEU A 43 2.18 3.86 -10.31
C LEU A 43 3.38 4.80 -10.04
N THR A 44 3.91 5.42 -11.09
CA THR A 44 5.03 6.35 -11.02
C THR A 44 4.72 7.60 -10.20
N ASP A 45 3.50 8.14 -10.28
CA ASP A 45 3.11 9.30 -9.48
C ASP A 45 3.02 8.96 -8.00
N ILE A 46 2.40 7.81 -7.68
CA ILE A 46 2.32 7.29 -6.31
C ILE A 46 3.72 7.04 -5.74
N ALA A 47 4.58 6.36 -6.51
CA ALA A 47 5.96 6.08 -6.10
C ALA A 47 6.75 7.38 -5.84
N ARG A 48 6.64 8.37 -6.73
CA ARG A 48 7.29 9.67 -6.56
C ARG A 48 6.82 10.38 -5.29
N ILE A 49 5.52 10.37 -5.00
CA ILE A 49 4.97 10.98 -3.77
C ILE A 49 5.56 10.28 -2.54
N VAL A 50 5.54 8.95 -2.51
CA VAL A 50 6.08 8.16 -1.39
C VAL A 50 7.58 8.43 -1.20
N GLU A 51 8.38 8.32 -2.26
CA GLU A 51 9.83 8.50 -2.21
C GLU A 51 10.25 9.93 -1.86
N SER A 52 9.48 10.94 -2.30
CA SER A 52 9.71 12.35 -1.93
C SER A 52 9.48 12.64 -0.45
N ASN A 53 8.77 11.75 0.27
CA ASN A 53 8.60 11.79 1.71
C ASN A 53 9.57 10.84 2.44
N ASN A 54 10.70 10.50 1.80
CA ASN A 54 11.74 9.62 2.32
C ASN A 54 11.24 8.21 2.73
N ALA A 55 10.13 7.77 2.15
CA ALA A 55 9.54 6.47 2.40
C ALA A 55 9.81 5.51 1.23
N ARG A 56 9.61 4.22 1.47
CA ARG A 56 9.71 3.15 0.49
C ARG A 56 8.42 2.33 0.48
N ILE A 57 7.97 1.97 -0.72
CA ILE A 57 6.87 1.03 -0.91
C ILE A 57 7.40 -0.39 -0.66
N MET A 58 6.89 -1.05 0.38
CA MET A 58 7.23 -2.44 0.73
C MET A 58 6.34 -3.43 -0.01
N ASN A 59 5.07 -3.08 -0.17
CA ASN A 59 4.10 -3.87 -0.90
C ASN A 59 3.01 -2.96 -1.47
N LEU A 60 2.41 -3.37 -2.59
CA LEU A 60 1.31 -2.66 -3.21
C LEU A 60 0.34 -3.66 -3.84
N PHE A 61 -0.95 -3.50 -3.53
CA PHE A 61 -2.03 -4.23 -4.17
C PHE A 61 -2.95 -3.26 -4.91
N VAL A 62 -3.28 -3.59 -6.16
CA VAL A 62 -4.28 -2.88 -6.95
C VAL A 62 -5.52 -3.76 -7.05
N LEU A 63 -6.66 -3.21 -6.65
CA LEU A 63 -7.96 -3.85 -6.73
C LEU A 63 -8.88 -3.04 -7.64
N PRO A 64 -9.21 -3.53 -8.85
CA PRO A 64 -10.30 -2.97 -9.65
C PRO A 64 -11.62 -3.23 -8.95
N VAL A 65 -12.47 -2.20 -8.80
CA VAL A 65 -13.82 -2.38 -8.24
C VAL A 65 -14.84 -2.61 -9.37
N ALA A 66 -16.03 -3.07 -9.01
CA ALA A 66 -17.03 -3.54 -9.95
C ALA A 66 -17.57 -2.47 -10.92
N ASP A 67 -17.35 -1.17 -10.64
CA ASP A 67 -17.73 -0.08 -11.53
C ASP A 67 -16.88 0.02 -12.80
N GLY A 68 -15.74 -0.69 -12.85
CA GLY A 68 -14.84 -0.77 -13.99
C GLY A 68 -14.00 0.49 -14.26
N ASN A 69 -14.16 1.55 -13.47
CA ASN A 69 -13.46 2.82 -13.68
C ASN A 69 -12.73 3.34 -12.43
N THR A 70 -12.78 2.58 -11.35
CA THR A 70 -12.14 2.93 -10.07
C THR A 70 -11.21 1.81 -9.62
N LEU A 71 -10.07 2.20 -9.08
CA LEU A 71 -9.09 1.33 -8.44
C LEU A 71 -9.01 1.69 -6.96
N ILE A 72 -8.96 0.66 -6.12
CA ILE A 72 -8.50 0.79 -4.74
C ILE A 72 -7.08 0.26 -4.68
N ILE A 73 -6.17 1.08 -4.14
CA ILE A 73 -4.77 0.74 -4.02
C ILE A 73 -4.41 0.70 -2.55
N SER A 74 -3.90 -0.44 -2.12
CA SER A 74 -3.32 -0.63 -0.80
C SER A 74 -1.81 -0.54 -0.91
N ILE A 75 -1.19 0.29 -0.06
CA ILE A 75 0.23 0.63 -0.11
C ILE A 75 0.81 0.43 1.28
N LYS A 76 1.69 -0.57 1.43
CA LYS A 76 2.44 -0.81 2.66
C LYS A 76 3.77 -0.07 2.58
N LEU A 77 4.10 0.71 3.60
CA LEU A 77 5.26 1.60 3.65
C LEU A 77 6.17 1.27 4.82
N ASN A 78 7.47 1.51 4.67
CA ASN A 78 8.48 1.30 5.72
C ASN A 78 8.49 2.41 6.79
N LEU A 79 7.34 3.02 7.07
CA LEU A 79 7.19 4.10 8.04
C LEU A 79 6.36 3.62 9.24
N LEU A 80 6.65 4.15 10.42
CA LEU A 80 5.78 4.04 11.60
C LEU A 80 4.68 5.12 11.57
N ASP A 81 5.09 6.36 11.33
CA ASP A 81 4.20 7.51 11.10
C ASP A 81 4.07 7.80 9.60
N VAL A 82 2.86 7.65 9.07
CA VAL A 82 2.56 7.88 7.64
C VAL A 82 2.03 9.28 7.35
N SER A 83 1.96 10.16 8.35
CA SER A 83 1.37 11.51 8.23
C SER A 83 1.98 12.35 7.10
N PRO A 84 3.31 12.37 6.87
CA PRO A 84 3.89 13.14 5.76
C PRO A 84 3.41 12.68 4.38
N VAL A 85 3.27 11.36 4.21
CA VAL A 85 2.79 10.76 2.96
C VAL A 85 1.31 11.05 2.75
N LEU A 86 0.49 10.94 3.81
CA LEU A 86 -0.94 11.26 3.74
C LEU A 86 -1.18 12.71 3.31
N MET A 87 -0.50 13.67 3.95
CA MET A 87 -0.62 15.09 3.57
C MET A 87 -0.22 15.34 2.12
N SER A 88 0.79 14.61 1.61
CA SER A 88 1.20 14.74 0.22
C SER A 88 0.18 14.13 -0.74
N LEU A 89 -0.35 12.93 -0.45
CA LEU A 89 -1.40 12.29 -1.24
C LEU A 89 -2.64 13.20 -1.36
N GLU A 90 -3.10 13.76 -0.24
CA GLU A 90 -4.24 14.69 -0.22
C GLU A 90 -3.95 15.95 -1.05
N ARG A 91 -2.74 16.53 -0.94
CA ARG A 91 -2.32 17.69 -1.75
C ARG A 91 -2.34 17.40 -3.26
N PHE A 92 -2.09 16.15 -3.65
CA PHE A 92 -2.17 15.71 -5.04
C PHE A 92 -3.55 15.15 -5.42
N ASN A 93 -4.58 15.43 -4.62
CA ASN A 93 -5.97 15.04 -4.83
C ASN A 93 -6.22 13.52 -4.86
N TYR A 94 -5.37 12.71 -4.22
CA TYR A 94 -5.69 11.31 -3.97
C TYR A 94 -6.72 11.20 -2.85
N LYS A 95 -7.76 10.38 -3.07
CA LYS A 95 -8.78 10.10 -2.06
C LYS A 95 -8.28 8.99 -1.13
N VAL A 96 -7.92 9.34 0.10
CA VAL A 96 -7.53 8.36 1.13
C VAL A 96 -8.80 7.70 1.70
N LEU A 97 -8.87 6.38 1.66
CA LEU A 97 -9.98 5.60 2.22
C LEU A 97 -9.68 5.09 3.63
N HIS A 98 -8.42 4.73 3.89
CA HIS A 98 -7.98 4.18 5.17
C HIS A 98 -6.47 4.37 5.34
N TYR A 99 -6.00 4.42 6.58
CA TYR A 99 -4.59 4.33 6.90
C TYR A 99 -4.39 3.68 8.26
N GLU A 100 -3.23 3.05 8.44
CA GLU A 100 -2.78 2.50 9.71
C GLU A 100 -1.35 2.97 9.98
N MET A 101 -1.14 3.52 11.17
CA MET A 101 0.16 3.90 11.71
C MET A 101 0.45 3.02 12.92
N LYS A 102 1.72 2.72 13.16
CA LYS A 102 2.14 2.08 14.41
C LYS A 102 2.79 3.14 15.29
N GLU A 103 2.37 3.19 16.55
CA GLU A 103 3.09 3.97 17.55
C GLU A 103 4.51 3.40 17.68
N GLY A 104 5.51 4.25 17.50
CA GLY A 104 6.89 3.83 17.75
C GLY A 104 7.04 3.46 19.21
N VAL A 105 7.50 2.23 19.48
CA VAL A 105 8.02 1.91 20.81
C VAL A 105 9.28 2.75 20.98
N VAL A 106 9.16 3.90 21.63
CA VAL A 106 10.33 4.64 22.14
C VAL A 106 10.92 3.76 23.24
N THR A 107 11.82 2.86 22.89
CA THR A 107 12.72 2.28 23.87
C THR A 107 13.63 3.41 24.33
N GLU A 108 13.23 4.10 25.40
CA GLU A 108 14.09 4.97 26.19
C GLU A 108 15.30 4.15 26.65
N THR A 109 16.34 4.10 25.83
CA THR A 109 17.64 3.62 26.26
C THR A 109 18.29 4.78 27.02
N HIS A 110 17.89 4.93 28.29
CA HIS A 110 18.65 5.73 29.24
C HIS A 110 20.05 5.13 29.34
N LYS A 111 21.05 5.96 29.03
CA LYS A 111 22.47 5.72 29.30
C LYS A 111 22.75 5.62 30.79
#